data_AF-A0A4R9FQE7-F1
#
_entry.id   AF-A0A4R9FQE7-F1
#
_cell.length_a   1.000
_cell.length_b   1.000
_cell.length_c   1.000
_cell.angle_alpha   90.00
_cell.angle_beta   90.00
_cell.angle_gamma   90.00
#
_symmetry.space_group_name_H-M   'P 1'
#
loop_
_entity.id
_entity.type
_entity.pdbx_description
1 polymer ?
#
loop_
_entity_poly.entity_id
_entity_poly.type
_entity_poly.pdbx_seq_one_letter_code
_entity_poly.pdbx_strand_id
1 'polypeptide(L)'
;MNGTQVEDLVYISLFFPGILVLSALPSVIFKVRIEEGKVIHLFLSKFIVSSYPISEFLTAKQGGVVALILYFKTGKISVFAIPIEEAKRLVSDLFTLSGKVWSEN
;
A
#
# COMPACT_ATOMS: atom_id res chain seq x y z
N MET A 1 -7.28 -8.18 -45.47
CA MET A 1 -7.33 -7.40 -44.22
C MET A 1 -8.14 -8.23 -43.24
N ASN A 2 -7.53 -8.83 -42.19
CA ASN A 2 -8.21 -9.49 -41.04
C ASN A 2 -7.27 -10.28 -40.08
N GLY A 3 -5.94 -10.14 -40.17
CA GLY A 3 -5.01 -10.84 -39.27
C GLY A 3 -4.70 -10.08 -37.96
N THR A 4 -4.69 -8.75 -38.00
CA THR A 4 -4.20 -7.91 -36.89
C THR A 4 -5.21 -7.66 -35.77
N GLN A 5 -6.52 -7.65 -36.06
CA GLN A 5 -7.53 -7.29 -35.05
C GLN A 5 -7.78 -8.40 -34.01
N VAL A 6 -7.51 -9.67 -34.33
CA VAL A 6 -7.73 -10.80 -33.41
C VAL A 6 -6.62 -10.89 -32.37
N GLU A 7 -5.37 -10.64 -32.78
CA GLU A 7 -4.21 -10.67 -31.89
C GLU A 7 -4.27 -9.52 -30.87
N ASP A 8 -4.68 -8.32 -31.29
CA ASP A 8 -4.84 -7.16 -30.40
C ASP A 8 -5.92 -7.41 -29.32
N LEU A 9 -7.03 -8.07 -29.66
CA LEU A 9 -8.09 -8.41 -28.69
C LEU A 9 -7.65 -9.48 -27.68
N VAL A 10 -6.84 -10.45 -28.11
CA VAL A 10 -6.29 -11.50 -27.24
C VAL A 10 -5.25 -10.91 -26.28
N TYR A 11 -4.41 -9.99 -26.76
CA TYR A 11 -3.48 -9.25 -25.89
C TYR A 11 -4.21 -8.43 -24.83
N ILE A 12 -5.25 -7.67 -25.22
CA ILE A 12 -6.03 -6.87 -24.26
C ILE A 12 -6.77 -7.77 -23.26
N SER A 13 -7.36 -8.90 -23.70
CA SER A 13 -8.14 -9.77 -22.81
C SER A 13 -7.30 -10.60 -21.82
N LEU A 14 -6.01 -10.87 -22.11
CA LEU A 14 -5.12 -11.61 -21.19
C LEU A 14 -4.22 -10.69 -20.35
N PHE A 15 -3.74 -9.57 -20.89
CA PHE A 15 -2.87 -8.66 -20.12
C PHE A 15 -3.63 -7.86 -19.07
N PHE A 16 -4.85 -7.39 -19.37
CA PHE A 16 -5.62 -6.59 -18.42
C PHE A 16 -5.96 -7.34 -17.12
N PRO A 17 -6.51 -8.57 -17.16
CA PRO A 17 -6.77 -9.32 -15.93
C PRO A 17 -5.48 -9.78 -15.25
N GLY A 18 -4.43 -10.14 -16.01
CA GLY A 18 -3.14 -10.55 -15.45
C GLY A 18 -2.47 -9.43 -14.63
N ILE A 19 -2.46 -8.20 -15.14
CA ILE A 19 -1.90 -7.03 -14.43
C ILE A 19 -2.76 -6.67 -13.22
N LEU A 20 -4.08 -6.79 -13.30
CA LEU A 20 -4.97 -6.56 -12.16
C LEU A 20 -4.77 -7.61 -11.05
N VAL A 21 -4.59 -8.88 -11.41
CA VAL A 21 -4.30 -9.94 -10.44
C VAL A 21 -2.93 -9.73 -9.79
N LEU A 22 -1.90 -9.40 -10.58
CA LEU A 22 -0.55 -9.13 -10.06
C LEU A 22 -0.48 -7.86 -9.18
N SER A 23 -1.31 -6.86 -9.45
CA SER A 23 -1.39 -5.65 -8.62
C SER A 23 -2.26 -5.83 -7.37
N ALA A 24 -3.26 -6.72 -7.41
CA ALA A 24 -4.10 -7.05 -6.25
C ALA A 24 -3.49 -8.09 -5.30
N LEU A 25 -2.63 -8.99 -5.80
CA LEU A 25 -1.97 -10.04 -5.01
C LEU A 25 -1.23 -9.51 -3.77
N PRO A 26 -0.39 -8.47 -3.88
CA PRO A 26 0.28 -7.88 -2.72
C PRO A 26 -0.71 -7.39 -1.66
N SER A 27 -1.82 -6.78 -2.07
CA SER A 27 -2.87 -6.26 -1.19
C SER A 27 -3.62 -7.35 -0.42
N VAL A 28 -3.78 -8.53 -1.02
CA VAL A 28 -4.43 -9.69 -0.36
C VAL A 28 -3.49 -10.33 0.65
N ILE A 29 -2.20 -10.38 0.30
CA ILE A 29 -1.17 -11.07 1.07
C ILE A 29 -0.65 -10.19 2.20
N PHE A 30 -0.45 -8.90 1.97
CA PHE A 30 0.09 -7.96 2.93
C PHE A 30 -1.02 -7.07 3.48
N LYS A 31 -1.11 -6.99 4.82
CA LYS A 31 -2.04 -6.10 5.51
C LYS A 31 -1.28 -5.22 6.48
N VAL A 32 -1.71 -3.98 6.60
CA VAL A 32 -1.19 -3.06 7.60
C VAL A 32 -2.30 -2.80 8.62
N ARG A 33 -1.97 -2.94 9.90
CA ARG A 33 -2.86 -2.68 11.03
C ARG A 33 -2.23 -1.71 11.99
N ILE A 34 -3.07 -0.99 12.71
CA ILE A 34 -2.64 -0.14 13.81
C ILE A 34 -3.18 -0.77 15.09
N GLU A 35 -2.29 -1.27 15.94
CA GLU A 35 -2.64 -1.93 17.20
C GLU A 35 -1.67 -1.43 18.28
N GLU A 36 -2.21 -1.12 19.47
CA GLU A 36 -1.42 -0.72 20.66
C GLU A 36 -0.41 0.42 20.42
N GLY A 37 -0.76 1.39 19.57
CA GLY A 37 0.13 2.52 19.25
C GLY A 37 1.29 2.16 18.31
N LYS A 38 1.19 1.02 17.59
CA LYS A 38 2.16 0.58 16.59
C LYS A 38 1.50 0.33 15.24
N VAL A 39 2.24 0.58 14.17
CA VAL A 39 1.94 0.15 12.80
C VAL A 39 2.52 -1.23 12.61
N ILE A 40 1.66 -2.23 12.45
CA ILE A 40 2.00 -3.62 12.26
C ILE A 40 1.75 -3.99 10.81
N HIS A 41 2.78 -4.53 10.17
CA HIS A 41 2.69 -5.09 8.83
C HIS A 41 2.62 -6.61 8.93
N LEU A 42 1.56 -7.17 8.37
CA LEU A 42 1.21 -8.58 8.42
C LEU A 42 1.31 -9.20 7.03
N PHE A 43 1.94 -10.36 6.96
CA PHE A 43 1.86 -11.28 5.83
C PHE A 43 0.81 -12.35 6.13
N LEU A 44 -0.09 -12.59 5.17
CA LEU A 44 -1.24 -13.50 5.25
C LEU A 44 -2.12 -13.30 6.51
N SER A 45 -2.20 -12.07 7.01
CA SER A 45 -2.90 -11.71 8.26
C SER A 45 -2.43 -12.46 9.51
N LYS A 46 -1.27 -13.16 9.45
CA LYS A 46 -0.79 -14.05 10.52
C LYS A 46 0.63 -13.73 10.96
N PHE A 47 1.50 -13.37 10.03
CA PHE A 47 2.92 -13.20 10.29
C PHE A 47 3.29 -11.73 10.36
N ILE A 48 3.84 -11.27 11.48
CA ILE A 48 4.35 -9.90 11.59
C ILE A 48 5.66 -9.80 10.81
N VAL A 49 5.63 -9.03 9.72
CA VAL A 49 6.81 -8.72 8.90
C VAL A 49 7.59 -7.57 9.52
N SER A 50 6.88 -6.57 10.05
CA SER A 50 7.48 -5.43 10.72
C SER A 50 6.49 -4.77 11.67
N SER A 51 7.00 -4.17 12.73
CA SER A 51 6.21 -3.37 13.68
C SER A 51 6.96 -2.08 13.99
N TYR A 52 6.27 -0.95 13.90
CA TYR A 52 6.84 0.38 14.11
C TYR A 52 5.99 1.19 15.09
N PRO A 53 6.59 1.83 16.10
CA PRO A 53 5.83 2.69 16.99
C PRO A 53 5.36 3.96 16.27
N ILE A 54 4.11 4.36 16.50
CA ILE A 54 3.52 5.58 15.92
C ILE A 54 4.27 6.83 16.42
N SER A 55 4.87 6.79 17.61
CA SER A 55 5.68 7.89 18.15
C SER A 55 6.89 8.23 17.29
N GLU A 56 7.42 7.27 16.53
CA GLU A 56 8.50 7.46 15.57
C GLU A 56 8.01 7.93 14.19
N PHE A 57 6.70 7.93 13.94
CA PHE A 57 6.15 8.34 12.66
C PHE A 57 6.45 9.83 12.36
N LEU A 58 7.02 10.10 11.18
CA LEU A 58 7.31 11.46 10.71
C LEU A 58 6.24 11.95 9.74
N THR A 59 6.10 11.26 8.61
CA THR A 59 5.13 11.54 7.56
C THR A 59 4.88 10.30 6.72
N ALA A 60 3.83 10.32 5.90
CA ALA A 60 3.49 9.26 4.97
C ALA A 60 3.28 9.86 3.57
N LYS A 61 3.72 9.13 2.55
CA LYS A 61 3.45 9.46 1.15
C LYS A 61 2.83 8.27 0.45
N GLN A 62 1.88 8.54 -0.42
CA GLN A 62 1.33 7.55 -1.31
C GLN A 62 2.29 7.33 -2.50
N GLY A 63 2.66 6.09 -2.76
CA GLY A 63 3.48 5.68 -3.91
C GLY A 63 2.60 5.03 -4.99
N GLY A 64 2.12 5.82 -5.95
CA GLY A 64 1.27 5.29 -7.02
C GLY A 64 -0.05 4.69 -6.51
N VAL A 65 -0.59 3.69 -7.21
CA VAL A 65 -1.93 3.13 -6.93
C VAL A 65 -1.92 2.09 -5.80
N VAL A 66 -0.76 1.48 -5.53
CA VAL A 66 -0.66 0.29 -4.67
C VAL A 66 0.45 0.36 -3.62
N ALA A 67 0.98 1.55 -3.30
CA ALA A 67 1.99 1.65 -2.26
C ALA A 67 1.78 2.81 -1.28
N LEU A 68 2.18 2.56 -0.04
CA LEU A 68 2.28 3.53 1.05
C LEU A 68 3.72 3.55 1.55
N ILE A 69 4.31 4.74 1.58
CA ILE A 69 5.67 4.98 2.04
C ILE A 69 5.59 5.72 3.37
N LEU A 70 6.10 5.11 4.44
CA LEU A 70 6.19 5.72 5.77
C LEU A 70 7.62 6.16 6.04
N TYR A 71 7.75 7.40 6.50
CA TYR A 71 9.01 7.99 6.95
C TYR A 71 8.99 8.08 8.47
N PHE A 72 10.09 7.65 9.10
CA PHE A 72 10.25 7.66 10.55
C PHE A 72 11.31 8.67 10.99
N LYS A 73 11.21 9.15 12.24
CA LYS A 73 12.15 10.09 12.87
C LYS A 73 13.58 9.55 12.91
N THR A 74 13.74 8.22 12.92
CA THR A 74 15.02 7.51 12.88
C THR A 74 15.70 7.57 11.52
N GLY A 75 15.07 8.17 10.50
CA GLY A 75 15.56 8.17 9.12
C GLY A 75 15.20 6.90 8.33
N LYS A 76 14.56 5.92 8.99
CA LYS A 76 14.08 4.70 8.33
C LYS A 76 12.91 5.03 7.39
N ILE A 77 12.90 4.37 6.24
CA ILE A 77 11.80 4.41 5.27
C ILE A 77 11.23 3.00 5.16
N SER A 78 9.90 2.88 5.23
CA SER A 78 9.20 1.60 5.01
C SER A 78 8.18 1.75 3.90
N VAL A 79 8.15 0.79 2.98
CA VAL A 79 7.21 0.76 1.85
C VAL A 79 6.29 -0.43 2.03
N PHE A 80 4.99 -0.19 1.94
CA PHE A 80 3.93 -1.18 2.07
C PHE A 80 3.16 -1.25 0.76
N ALA A 81 2.95 -2.45 0.24
CA ALA A 81 2.11 -2.67 -0.93
C ALA A 81 0.65 -2.82 -0.47
N ILE A 82 -0.14 -1.75 -0.57
CA ILE A 82 -1.54 -1.70 -0.14
C ILE A 82 -2.39 -0.86 -1.11
N PRO A 83 -3.70 -1.15 -1.24
CA PRO A 83 -4.60 -0.36 -2.09
C PRO A 83 -4.66 1.11 -1.67
N ILE A 84 -4.95 2.00 -2.62
CA ILE A 84 -5.02 3.45 -2.41
C ILE A 84 -6.03 3.85 -1.32
N GLU A 85 -7.20 3.20 -1.27
CA GLU A 85 -8.23 3.49 -0.27
C GLU A 85 -7.75 3.16 1.14
N GLU A 86 -7.06 2.02 1.28
CA GLU A 86 -6.51 1.57 2.55
C GLU A 86 -5.30 2.41 2.96
N ALA A 87 -4.48 2.84 1.99
CA ALA A 87 -3.40 3.79 2.22
C ALA A 87 -3.92 5.12 2.77
N LYS A 88 -4.96 5.70 2.14
CA LYS A 88 -5.58 6.95 2.60
C LYS A 88 -6.15 6.83 4.00
N ARG A 89 -6.85 5.72 4.30
CA ARG A 89 -7.39 5.46 5.64
C ARG A 89 -6.26 5.38 6.67
N LEU A 90 -5.25 4.53 6.44
CA LEU A 90 -4.13 4.33 7.36
C LEU A 90 -3.36 5.61 7.63
N VAL A 91 -3.16 6.41 6.59
CA VAL A 91 -2.59 7.72 6.69
C VAL A 91 -3.42 8.60 7.62
N SER A 92 -4.73 8.75 7.37
CA SER A 92 -5.61 9.55 8.23
C SER A 92 -5.54 9.10 9.70
N ASP A 93 -5.57 7.79 9.94
CA ASP A 93 -5.48 7.21 11.28
C ASP A 93 -4.12 7.54 11.93
N LEU A 94 -3.03 7.43 11.18
CA LEU A 94 -1.68 7.74 11.68
C LEU A 94 -1.51 9.20 12.04
N PHE A 95 -2.06 10.12 11.26
CA PHE A 95 -2.00 11.55 11.56
C PHE A 95 -2.83 11.88 12.81
N THR A 96 -4.03 11.31 12.90
CA THR A 96 -4.90 11.45 14.09
C THR A 96 -4.21 10.93 15.35
N LEU A 97 -3.65 9.72 15.30
CA LEU A 97 -3.02 9.06 16.45
C LEU A 97 -1.65 9.65 16.81
N SER A 98 -0.92 10.22 15.84
CA SER A 98 0.35 10.89 16.10
C SER A 98 0.18 12.34 16.56
N GLY A 99 -1.05 12.89 16.55
CA GLY A 99 -1.32 14.28 16.88
C GLY A 99 -0.77 15.27 15.84
N LYS A 100 -0.62 14.84 14.59
CA LYS A 100 -0.05 15.63 13.49
C LYS A 100 -1.14 16.05 12.50
N VAL A 101 -0.98 17.23 11.92
CA VAL A 101 -1.88 17.74 10.86
C VAL A 101 -1.41 17.18 9.51
N TRP A 102 -2.34 16.59 8.74
CA TRP A 102 -2.10 16.15 7.36
C TRP A 102 -1.71 17.37 6.51
N SER A 103 -0.52 17.33 5.90
CA SER A 103 -0.07 18.36 4.96
C SER A 103 -0.16 17.79 3.55
N GLU A 104 -1.19 18.19 2.80
CA GLU A 104 -1.21 17.99 1.36
C GLU A 104 -0.13 18.88 0.75
N ASN A 105 0.92 18.27 0.21
CA ASN A 105 1.96 18.95 -0.53
C ASN A 105 2.22 18.18 -1.81
#